data_AF-A0A2M9YJB3-F1
#
_entry.id   AF-A0A2M9YJB3-F1
#
_cell.length_a   1.000
_cell.length_b   1.000
_cell.length_c   1.000
_cell.angle_alpha   90.00
_cell.angle_beta   90.00
_cell.angle_gamma   90.00
#
_symmetry.space_group_name_H-M   'P 1'
#
loop_
_entity.id
_entity.type
_entity.pdbx_description
1 polymer ?
#
loop_
_entity_poly.entity_id
_entity_poly.type
_entity_poly.pdbx_seq_one_letter_code
_entity_poly.pdbx_strand_id
1 'polypeptide(L)'
;MQDISREYLSNRLIKLGDMIGDGLHHENKSISSEYKRVLHELHPEIKKRKMEKGREQMNEMVNSVIETRSCDCGGKFIQKRKGAKVIICSSCKKRFIIKLKGKKK
;
A
#
# COMPACT_ATOMS: atom_id res chain seq x y z
N MET A 1 -18.02 -21.51 -10.06
CA MET A 1 -16.73 -21.11 -9.45
C MET A 1 -15.78 -22.27 -9.66
N GLN A 2 -14.73 -22.11 -10.45
CA GLN A 2 -13.71 -23.15 -10.58
C GLN A 2 -12.81 -23.06 -9.35
N ASP A 3 -12.79 -24.13 -8.56
CA ASP A 3 -11.81 -24.34 -7.50
C ASP A 3 -10.46 -24.58 -8.20
N ILE A 4 -9.69 -23.50 -8.39
CA ILE A 4 -8.35 -23.63 -8.97
C ILE A 4 -7.49 -24.27 -7.89
N SER A 5 -7.08 -25.53 -8.11
CA SER A 5 -6.26 -26.26 -7.14
C SER A 5 -4.99 -25.47 -6.80
N ARG A 6 -4.66 -25.44 -5.51
CA ARG A 6 -3.44 -24.80 -4.99
C ARG A 6 -2.18 -25.28 -5.70
N GLU A 7 -2.14 -26.55 -6.11
CA GLU A 7 -1.02 -27.13 -6.86
C GLU A 7 -0.86 -26.50 -8.24
N TYR A 8 -1.97 -26.23 -8.93
CA TYR A 8 -1.96 -25.55 -10.22
C TYR A 8 -1.38 -24.13 -10.10
N LEU A 9 -1.80 -23.38 -9.08
CA LEU A 9 -1.25 -22.05 -8.81
C LEU A 9 0.23 -22.09 -8.44
N SER A 10 0.65 -23.07 -7.63
CA SER A 10 2.07 -23.25 -7.27
C SER A 10 2.92 -23.54 -8.52
N ASN A 11 2.47 -24.44 -9.38
CA ASN A 11 3.17 -24.76 -10.64
C ASN A 11 3.23 -23.56 -11.58
N ARG A 12 2.15 -22.78 -11.66
CA ARG A 12 2.13 -21.53 -12.45
C ARG A 12 3.10 -20.49 -11.88
N LEU A 13 3.19 -20.37 -10.55
CA LEU A 13 4.12 -19.46 -9.90
C LEU A 13 5.58 -19.82 -10.21
N ILE A 14 5.93 -21.12 -10.20
CA ILE A 14 7.27 -21.62 -10.54
C ILE A 14 7.62 -21.24 -11.99
N LYS A 15 6.74 -21.53 -12.95
CA LYS A 15 6.96 -21.18 -14.37
C LYS A 15 7.14 -19.69 -14.59
N LEU A 16 6.32 -18.86 -13.93
CA LEU A 16 6.48 -17.41 -14.00
C LEU A 16 7.79 -16.93 -13.35
N GLY A 17 8.25 -17.60 -12.29
CA GLY A 17 9.53 -17.34 -11.65
C GLY A 17 10.72 -17.66 -12.56
N ASP A 18 10.65 -18.79 -13.27
CA ASP A 18 11.63 -19.22 -14.27
C ASP A 18 11.77 -18.16 -15.38
N MET A 19 10.64 -17.74 -15.98
CA MET A 19 10.62 -16.66 -16.98
C MET A 19 11.15 -15.31 -16.45
N ILE A 20 11.00 -15.03 -15.15
CA ILE A 20 11.59 -13.84 -14.53
C ILE A 20 13.11 -14.01 -14.42
N GLY A 21 13.58 -15.19 -14.03
CA GLY A 21 15.00 -15.54 -13.94
C GLY A 21 15.72 -15.44 -15.28
N ASP A 22 15.06 -15.87 -16.36
CA ASP A 22 15.53 -15.69 -17.75
C ASP A 22 15.46 -14.24 -18.25
N GLY A 23 14.89 -13.32 -17.47
CA GLY A 23 14.84 -11.90 -17.82
C GLY A 23 13.69 -11.48 -18.75
N LEU A 24 12.80 -12.39 -19.16
CA LEU A 24 11.68 -12.08 -20.06
C LEU A 24 10.74 -11.01 -19.49
N HIS A 25 10.74 -10.82 -18.17
CA HIS A 25 9.93 -9.81 -17.50
C HIS A 25 10.35 -8.35 -17.84
N HIS A 26 11.56 -8.13 -18.35
CA HIS A 26 12.01 -6.83 -18.83
C HIS A 26 11.31 -6.41 -20.12
N GLU A 27 11.07 -7.39 -21.00
CA GLU A 27 10.38 -7.20 -22.28
C GLU A 27 8.86 -7.33 -22.11
N ASN A 28 8.42 -8.21 -21.21
CA ASN A 28 7.02 -8.46 -20.92
C ASN A 28 6.66 -8.20 -19.45
N LYS A 29 6.25 -6.96 -19.17
CA LYS A 29 5.80 -6.53 -17.83
C LYS A 29 4.60 -7.33 -17.28
N SER A 30 3.85 -7.98 -18.16
CA SER A 30 2.73 -8.87 -17.81
C SER A 30 3.19 -10.06 -16.96
N ILE A 31 4.39 -10.60 -17.19
CA ILE A 31 4.95 -11.74 -16.43
C ILE A 31 5.11 -11.36 -14.95
N SER A 32 5.73 -10.22 -14.67
CA SER A 32 5.90 -9.73 -13.28
C SER A 32 4.56 -9.42 -12.61
N SER A 33 3.59 -8.91 -13.38
CA SER A 33 2.25 -8.59 -12.88
C SER A 33 1.46 -9.85 -12.53
N GLU A 34 1.53 -10.87 -13.40
CA GLU A 34 0.88 -12.15 -13.19
C GLU A 34 1.52 -12.94 -12.05
N TYR A 35 2.86 -12.96 -11.96
CA TYR A 35 3.58 -13.58 -10.84
C TYR A 35 3.09 -13.04 -9.50
N LYS A 36 2.97 -11.71 -9.36
CA LYS A 36 2.44 -11.07 -8.16
C LYS A 36 0.99 -11.46 -7.87
N ARG A 37 0.17 -11.60 -8.92
CA ARG A 37 -1.24 -11.99 -8.78
C ARG A 37 -1.35 -13.41 -8.24
N VAL A 38 -0.65 -14.37 -8.85
CA VAL A 38 -0.63 -15.78 -8.42
C VAL A 38 -0.06 -15.90 -7.01
N LEU A 39 1.02 -15.17 -6.71
CA LEU A 39 1.59 -15.12 -5.36
C LEU A 39 0.57 -14.65 -4.32
N HIS A 40 -0.19 -13.59 -4.61
CA HIS A 40 -1.20 -13.06 -3.69
C HIS A 40 -2.43 -13.96 -3.54
N GLU A 41 -2.71 -14.80 -4.54
CA GLU A 41 -3.79 -15.80 -4.50
C GLU A 41 -3.39 -16.99 -3.63
N LEU A 42 -2.14 -17.45 -3.73
CA LEU A 42 -1.56 -18.49 -2.87
C LEU A 42 -1.31 -18.01 -1.43
N HIS A 43 -0.93 -16.74 -1.28
CA HIS A 43 -0.46 -16.15 -0.03
C HIS A 43 -1.18 -14.81 0.27
N PRO A 44 -2.48 -14.86 0.59
CA PRO A 44 -3.26 -13.65 0.87
C PRO A 44 -2.73 -12.87 2.08
N GLU A 45 -2.06 -13.53 3.05
CA GLU A 45 -1.42 -12.86 4.18
C GLU A 45 -0.34 -11.85 3.76
N ILE A 46 0.38 -12.08 2.66
CA ILE A 46 1.43 -11.17 2.18
C ILE A 46 0.80 -9.82 1.80
N LYS A 47 -0.34 -9.86 1.09
CA LYS A 47 -1.10 -8.66 0.72
C LYS A 47 -1.60 -7.93 1.96
N LYS A 48 -2.14 -8.65 2.95
CA LYS A 48 -2.65 -8.08 4.20
C LYS A 48 -1.54 -7.37 4.99
N ARG A 49 -0.40 -8.04 5.21
CA ARG A 49 0.76 -7.46 5.92
C ARG A 49 1.31 -6.22 5.22
N LYS A 50 1.39 -6.23 3.89
CA LYS A 50 1.85 -5.06 3.12
C LYS A 50 0.91 -3.85 3.28
N MET A 51 -0.40 -4.08 3.24
CA MET A 51 -1.39 -3.04 3.45
C MET A 51 -1.34 -2.48 4.88
N GLU A 52 -1.14 -3.34 5.87
CA GLU A 52 -1.03 -2.94 7.27
C GLU A 52 0.20 -2.08 7.52
N LYS A 53 1.38 -2.51 7.08
CA LYS A 53 2.62 -1.71 7.13
C LYS A 53 2.46 -0.35 6.45
N GLY A 54 1.81 -0.30 5.28
CA GLY A 54 1.56 0.96 4.59
C GLY A 54 0.63 1.90 5.36
N ARG A 55 -0.35 1.36 6.09
CA ARG A 55 -1.23 2.16 6.97
C ARG A 55 -0.49 2.68 8.19
N GLU A 56 0.36 1.84 8.80
CA GLU A 56 1.19 2.22 9.94
C GLU A 56 2.15 3.36 9.59
N GLN A 57 2.90 3.22 8.50
CA GLN A 57 3.77 4.28 7.97
C GLN A 57 2.99 5.58 7.72
N MET A 58 1.77 5.48 7.17
CA MET A 58 0.94 6.65 6.94
C MET A 58 0.47 7.31 8.23
N ASN A 59 0.12 6.52 9.25
CA ASN A 59 -0.29 7.03 10.55
C ASN A 59 0.88 7.74 11.24
N GLU A 60 2.06 7.13 11.24
CA GLU A 60 3.27 7.73 11.82
C GLU A 60 3.57 9.09 11.17
N MET A 61 3.62 9.15 9.83
CA MET A 61 3.84 10.40 9.10
C MET A 61 2.78 11.47 9.40
N VAL A 62 1.51 11.07 9.48
CA VAL A 62 0.42 12.00 9.80
C VAL A 62 0.54 12.49 11.24
N ASN A 63 0.94 11.63 12.17
CA ASN A 63 1.10 11.98 13.58
C ASN A 63 2.20 13.03 13.75
N SER A 64 3.36 12.86 13.11
CA SER A 64 4.43 13.85 13.14
C SER A 64 3.99 15.22 12.61
N VAL A 65 3.10 15.26 11.61
CA VAL A 65 2.53 16.51 11.09
C VAL A 65 1.53 17.14 12.07
N ILE A 66 0.71 16.32 12.73
CA ILE A 66 -0.25 16.79 13.75
C ILE A 66 0.48 17.38 14.97
N GLU A 67 1.59 16.77 15.37
CA GLU A 67 2.42 17.25 16.50
C GLU A 67 3.12 18.56 16.18
N THR A 68 3.58 18.73 14.94
CA THR A 68 4.35 19.91 14.53
C THR A 68 3.45 21.09 14.13
N ARG A 69 2.22 20.83 13.67
CA ARG A 69 1.37 21.84 13.04
C ARG A 69 0.05 21.99 13.79
N SER A 70 -0.25 23.21 14.21
CA SER A 70 -1.56 23.60 14.72
C SER A 70 -2.44 24.18 13.60
N CYS A 71 -3.75 24.16 13.81
CA CYS A 71 -4.65 24.88 12.94
C CYS A 71 -4.55 26.39 13.22
N ASP A 72 -4.83 27.20 12.22
CA ASP A 72 -4.90 28.67 12.32
C ASP A 72 -5.88 29.15 13.41
N CYS A 73 -6.92 28.35 13.68
CA CYS A 73 -7.86 28.60 14.79
C CYS A 73 -7.34 28.17 16.18
N GLY A 74 -6.08 27.75 16.31
CA GLY A 74 -5.50 27.19 17.55
C GLY A 74 -5.90 25.74 17.85
N GLY A 75 -6.85 25.16 17.12
CA GLY A 75 -7.31 23.78 17.33
C GLY A 75 -6.31 22.71 16.86
N LYS A 76 -6.35 21.54 17.50
CA LYS A 76 -5.54 20.37 17.12
C LYS A 76 -6.12 19.68 15.89
N PHE A 77 -5.22 19.12 15.07
CA PHE A 77 -5.60 18.28 13.94
C PHE A 77 -5.77 16.83 14.39
N ILE A 78 -6.75 16.15 13.79
CA ILE A 78 -6.97 14.71 13.92
C ILE A 78 -7.07 14.08 12.54
N GLN A 79 -6.69 12.82 12.41
CA GLN A 79 -6.84 12.12 11.14
C GLN A 79 -8.32 11.76 10.90
N LYS A 80 -8.83 11.96 9.68
CA LYS A 80 -10.24 11.64 9.36
C LYS A 80 -10.56 10.16 9.54
N ARG A 81 -9.62 9.28 9.17
CA ARG A 81 -9.68 7.82 9.35
C ARG A 81 -8.25 7.27 9.37
N LYS A 82 -8.03 6.14 10.04
CA LYS A 82 -6.73 5.45 10.05
C LYS A 82 -6.22 5.21 8.62
N GLY A 83 -4.96 5.58 8.36
CA GLY A 83 -4.30 5.44 7.07
C GLY A 83 -4.79 6.43 6.01
N ALA A 84 -5.31 7.60 6.40
CA ALA A 84 -5.65 8.67 5.46
C ALA A 84 -4.66 9.83 5.56
N LYS A 85 -4.34 10.43 4.40
CA LYS A 85 -3.56 11.67 4.32
C LYS A 85 -4.35 12.93 4.69
N VAL A 86 -5.64 12.77 5.00
CA VAL A 86 -6.55 13.87 5.28
C VAL A 86 -6.68 14.04 6.78
N ILE A 87 -6.30 15.23 7.26
CA ILE A 87 -6.49 15.65 8.64
C ILE A 87 -7.60 16.69 8.71
N ILE A 88 -8.29 16.72 9.85
CA ILE A 88 -9.42 17.62 10.13
C ILE A 88 -9.12 18.31 11.45
N CYS A 89 -9.35 19.61 11.52
CA CYS A 89 -9.26 20.32 12.80
C CYS A 89 -10.45 19.93 13.69
N SER A 90 -10.20 19.56 14.94
CA SER A 90 -11.28 19.24 15.89
C SER A 90 -12.18 20.44 16.21
N SER A 91 -11.64 21.66 16.18
CA SER A 91 -12.37 22.88 16.54
C SER A 91 -13.12 23.49 15.35
N CYS A 92 -12.42 23.80 14.26
CA CYS A 92 -13.02 24.49 13.11
C CYS A 92 -13.46 23.56 11.97
N LYS A 93 -13.23 22.23 12.09
CA LYS A 93 -13.57 21.21 11.08
C LYS A 93 -12.97 21.44 9.68
N LYS A 94 -12.02 22.37 9.52
CA LYS A 94 -11.27 22.57 8.27
C LYS A 94 -10.49 21.30 7.92
N ARG A 95 -10.51 20.95 6.64
CA ARG A 95 -9.86 19.75 6.09
C ARG A 95 -8.55 20.14 5.43
N PHE A 96 -7.49 19.39 5.72
CA PHE A 96 -6.17 19.57 5.11
C PHE A 96 -5.68 18.24 4.56
N ILE A 97 -5.10 18.28 3.36
CA ILE A 97 -4.52 17.10 2.71
C ILE A 97 -3.00 17.22 2.80
N ILE A 98 -2.37 16.25 3.46
CA ILE A 98 -0.91 16.19 3.55
C ILE A 98 -0.37 15.80 2.18
N LYS A 99 0.25 16.76 1.49
CA LYS A 99 1.03 16.51 0.27
C LYS A 99 2.40 16.00 0.68
N LEU A 100 2.57 14.67 0.64
CA LEU A 100 3.89 14.07 0.78
C LEU A 100 4.71 14.48 -0.45
N LYS A 101 5.80 15.23 -0.25
CA LYS A 101 6.82 15.37 -1.29
C LYS A 101 7.37 13.97 -1.51
N GLY A 102 7.08 13.36 -2.67
CA GLY A 102 7.68 12.08 -3.01
C GLY A 102 9.20 12.21 -2.90
N LYS A 103 9.89 11.21 -2.36
CA LYS A 103 11.33 11.08 -2.57
C LYS A 103 11.52 11.13 -4.09
N LYS A 104 12.10 12.22 -4.61
CA LYS A 104 12.68 12.19 -5.96
C LYS A 104 13.68 11.04 -5.91
N LYS A 105 13.39 9.99 -6.67
CA LYS A 105 14.26 8.84 -6.82
C LYS A 105 15.46 9.25 -7.67
#